data_AF-A0A961WWI3-F1
#
_entry.id   AF-A0A961WWI3-F1
#
_cell.length_a   1.000
_cell.length_b   1.000
_cell.length_c   1.000
_cell.angle_alpha   90.00
_cell.angle_beta   90.00
_cell.angle_gamma   90.00
#
_symmetry.space_group_name_H-M   'P 1'
#
loop_
_entity.id
_entity.type
_entity.pdbx_description
1 polymer ?
#
loop_
_entity_poly.entity_id
_entity_poly.type
_entity_poly.pdbx_seq_one_letter_code
_entity_poly.pdbx_strand_id
1 'polypeptide(L)'
;ATLYLTDRGVRVCGTDAWSWDAPFVHTAKRVAETGDASLIWEGHRAGMVHGYCHIEKLANLDSLPATGFEVACFPVKVKAASAGWCRPVAIFRD
;
A
#
# COMPACT_ATOMS: atom_id res chain seq x y z
N ALA A 1 3.09 10.67 2.51
CA ALA A 1 1.69 10.31 2.86
C ALA A 1 1.61 9.08 3.78
N THR A 2 2.30 7.99 3.45
CA THR A 2 2.28 6.73 4.23
C THR A 2 2.60 6.94 5.71
N LEU A 3 3.71 7.62 6.04
CA LEU A 3 4.10 7.88 7.44
C LEU A 3 3.01 8.63 8.22
N TYR A 4 2.38 9.62 7.61
CA TYR A 4 1.30 10.39 8.23
C TYR A 4 0.11 9.50 8.63
N LEU A 5 -0.25 8.52 7.78
CA LEU A 5 -1.32 7.56 8.05
C LEU A 5 -0.90 6.55 9.12
N THR A 6 0.31 6.00 9.03
CA THR A 6 0.80 5.00 9.97
C THR A 6 1.02 5.56 11.38
N ASP A 7 1.41 6.84 11.50
CA ASP A 7 1.47 7.57 12.78
C ASP A 7 0.11 7.68 13.47
N ARG A 8 -0.99 7.56 12.71
CA ARG A 8 -2.37 7.62 13.20
C ARG A 8 -2.98 6.24 13.39
N GLY A 9 -2.15 5.21 13.41
CA GLY A 9 -2.56 3.84 13.72
C GLY A 9 -3.01 3.03 12.51
N VAL A 10 -2.93 3.55 11.28
CA VAL A 10 -3.19 2.74 10.08
C VAL A 10 -2.08 1.70 9.94
N ARG A 11 -2.45 0.42 9.87
CA ARG A 11 -1.51 -0.72 9.73
C ARG A 11 -1.61 -1.46 8.41
N VAL A 12 -2.71 -1.26 7.69
CA VAL A 12 -2.97 -1.90 6.40
C VAL A 12 -3.48 -0.83 5.44
N CYS A 13 -2.88 -0.78 4.26
CA CYS A 13 -3.24 0.12 3.17
C CYS A 13 -3.46 -0.67 1.88
N GLY A 14 -4.11 -0.07 0.89
CA GLY A 14 -4.37 -0.72 -0.38
C GLY A 14 -4.47 0.25 -1.55
N THR A 15 -4.08 -0.20 -2.75
CA THR A 15 -4.26 0.51 -4.02
C THR A 15 -4.67 -0.46 -5.12
N ASP A 16 -5.42 0.03 -6.09
CA ASP A 16 -5.71 -0.64 -7.37
C ASP A 16 -4.58 -0.49 -8.40
N ALA A 17 -3.59 0.36 -8.13
CA ALA A 17 -2.43 0.53 -8.98
C ALA A 17 -1.50 -0.70 -8.96
N TRP A 18 -0.64 -0.80 -9.98
CA TRP A 18 0.38 -1.84 -10.07
C TRP A 18 1.34 -1.84 -8.87
N SER A 19 1.60 -0.66 -8.31
CA SER A 19 2.44 -0.50 -7.13
C SER A 19 1.90 0.53 -6.15
N TRP A 20 2.29 0.41 -4.87
CA TRP A 20 2.02 1.37 -3.80
C TRP A 20 2.69 2.73 -4.03
N ASP A 21 3.85 2.73 -4.68
CA ASP A 21 4.58 3.96 -5.00
C ASP A 21 4.10 4.60 -6.31
N ALA A 22 4.37 5.90 -6.44
CA ALA A 22 4.04 6.65 -7.65
C ALA A 22 4.67 6.02 -8.91
N PRO A 23 4.05 6.19 -10.10
CA PRO A 23 4.59 5.66 -11.34
C PRO A 23 6.05 6.08 -11.55
N PHE A 24 6.90 5.09 -11.84
CA PHE A 24 8.36 5.27 -11.84
C PHE A 24 8.84 6.40 -12.76
N VAL A 25 8.14 6.66 -13.88
CA VAL A 25 8.46 7.76 -14.80
C VAL A 25 8.44 9.14 -14.12
N HIS A 26 7.52 9.36 -13.19
CA HIS A 26 7.41 10.62 -12.46
C HIS A 26 8.49 10.72 -11.38
N THR A 27 8.75 9.62 -10.67
CA THR A 27 9.80 9.54 -9.67
C THR A 27 11.18 9.75 -10.31
N ALA A 28 11.47 9.07 -11.42
CA ALA A 28 12.73 9.19 -12.14
C ALA A 28 12.99 10.62 -12.63
N LYS A 29 11.95 11.29 -13.18
CA LYS A 29 12.05 12.70 -13.57
C LYS A 29 12.43 13.59 -12.38
N ARG A 30 11.75 13.43 -11.24
CA ARG A 30 12.05 14.21 -10.03
C ARG A 30 13.45 13.96 -9.50
N VAL A 31 13.88 12.69 -9.45
CA VAL A 31 15.25 12.33 -9.04
C VAL A 31 16.28 12.97 -9.97
N ALA A 32 16.05 12.99 -11.28
CA ALA A 32 16.94 13.64 -12.23
C ALA A 32 17.00 15.16 -12.05
N GLU A 33 15.89 15.79 -11.67
CA GLU A 33 15.80 17.23 -11.40
C GLU A 33 16.44 17.64 -10.06
N THR A 34 16.26 16.83 -9.01
CA THR A 34 16.68 17.19 -7.64
C THR A 34 17.98 16.52 -7.19
N GLY A 35 18.38 15.42 -7.83
CA GLY A 35 19.43 14.53 -7.35
C GLY A 35 19.05 13.69 -6.13
N ASP A 36 17.81 13.78 -5.64
CA ASP A 36 17.39 13.12 -4.41
C ASP A 36 16.90 11.70 -4.65
N ALA A 37 17.80 10.72 -4.47
CA ALA A 37 17.47 9.30 -4.58
C ALA A 37 16.52 8.79 -3.48
N SER A 38 16.28 9.56 -2.40
CA SER A 38 15.38 9.17 -1.33
C SER A 38 13.90 9.17 -1.77
N LEU A 39 13.59 9.77 -2.91
CA LEU A 39 12.26 9.75 -3.54
C LEU A 39 11.90 8.37 -4.11
N ILE A 40 12.88 7.48 -4.31
CA ILE A 40 12.65 6.16 -4.86
C ILE A 40 12.07 5.25 -3.77
N TRP A 41 10.92 4.66 -4.05
CA TRP A 41 10.22 3.71 -3.16
C TRP A 41 9.91 4.26 -1.77
N GLU A 42 9.61 5.57 -1.67
CA GLU A 42 9.34 6.23 -0.38
C GLU A 42 8.17 5.57 0.37
N GLY A 43 7.14 5.13 -0.36
CA GLY A 43 5.99 4.43 0.17
C GLY A 43 6.39 3.09 0.78
N HIS A 44 7.10 2.24 0.02
CA HIS A 44 7.62 0.97 0.53
C HIS A 44 8.57 1.17 1.73
N ARG A 45 9.49 2.13 1.65
CA ARG A 45 10.48 2.41 2.70
C ARG A 45 9.87 2.97 3.97
N ALA A 46 8.67 3.53 3.94
CA ALA A 46 7.94 3.89 5.16
C ALA A 46 7.78 2.69 6.13
N GLY A 47 7.79 1.46 5.60
CA GLY A 47 7.72 0.22 6.38
C GLY A 47 8.94 0.00 7.29
N MET A 48 10.06 0.68 7.00
CA MET A 48 11.26 0.67 7.84
C MET A 48 11.11 1.57 9.07
N VAL A 49 10.19 2.53 9.05
CA VAL A 49 9.92 3.44 10.17
C VAL A 49 8.76 2.91 11.02
N HIS A 50 7.64 2.57 10.37
CA HIS A 50 6.48 1.97 11.01
C HIS A 50 6.09 0.69 10.29
N GLY A 51 6.03 -0.42 11.02
CA GLY A 51 5.50 -1.67 10.49
C GLY A 51 4.05 -1.51 10.03
N TYR A 52 3.83 -1.68 8.72
CA TYR A 52 2.54 -1.69 8.06
C TYR A 52 2.60 -2.63 6.85
N CYS A 53 1.44 -3.05 6.36
CA CYS A 53 1.30 -3.80 5.12
C CYS A 53 0.59 -2.92 4.07
N HIS A 54 0.99 -3.03 2.80
CA HIS A 54 0.16 -2.56 1.69
C HIS A 54 -0.26 -3.71 0.79
N ILE A 55 -1.37 -3.50 0.08
CA ILE A 55 -1.90 -4.42 -0.93
C ILE A 55 -1.93 -3.65 -2.25
N GLU A 56 -1.34 -4.23 -3.28
CA GLU A 56 -1.30 -3.65 -4.62
C GLU A 56 -2.27 -4.42 -5.53
N LYS A 57 -2.75 -3.76 -6.60
CA LYS A 57 -3.63 -4.36 -7.62
C LYS A 57 -4.97 -4.85 -7.06
N LEU A 58 -5.53 -4.11 -6.11
CA LEU A 58 -6.92 -4.31 -5.69
C LEU A 58 -7.88 -4.05 -6.87
N ALA A 59 -9.05 -4.66 -6.81
CA ALA A 59 -10.12 -4.47 -7.79
C ALA A 59 -11.43 -4.15 -7.07
N ASN A 60 -12.40 -3.62 -7.81
CA ASN A 60 -13.76 -3.29 -7.35
C ASN A 60 -13.79 -2.23 -6.23
N LEU A 61 -12.76 -1.40 -6.07
CA LEU A 61 -12.75 -0.33 -5.07
C LEU A 61 -13.85 0.71 -5.33
N ASP A 62 -14.24 0.89 -6.59
CA ASP A 62 -15.34 1.74 -7.05
C ASP A 62 -16.73 1.25 -6.61
N SER A 63 -16.85 -0.03 -6.26
CA SER A 63 -18.09 -0.61 -5.71
C SER A 63 -18.25 -0.41 -4.20
N LEU A 64 -17.23 0.11 -3.51
CA LEU A 64 -17.24 0.27 -2.06
C LEU A 64 -17.67 1.68 -1.65
N PRO A 65 -18.43 1.83 -0.55
CA PRO A 65 -18.63 3.14 0.07
C PRO A 65 -17.31 3.65 0.67
N ALA A 66 -17.24 4.94 1.02
CA ALA A 66 -16.03 5.51 1.63
C ALA A 66 -15.70 4.91 3.01
N THR A 67 -16.72 4.50 3.76
CA THR A 67 -16.62 3.93 5.12
C THR A 67 -17.77 2.95 5.38
N GLY A 68 -17.74 2.22 6.50
CA GLY A 68 -18.84 1.35 6.94
C GLY A 68 -18.71 -0.12 6.56
N PHE A 69 -17.52 -0.58 6.19
CA PHE A 69 -17.22 -1.99 5.91
C PHE A 69 -15.92 -2.39 6.60
N GLU A 70 -15.73 -3.69 6.80
CA GLU A 70 -14.49 -4.26 7.31
C GLU A 70 -13.67 -4.86 6.17
N VAL A 71 -12.35 -4.85 6.29
CA VAL A 71 -11.44 -5.48 5.32
C VAL A 71 -10.79 -6.69 5.96
N ALA A 72 -10.92 -7.84 5.31
CA ALA A 72 -10.16 -9.04 5.66
C ALA A 72 -9.19 -9.38 4.53
N CYS A 73 -7.90 -9.45 4.85
CA CYS A 73 -6.83 -9.62 3.86
C CYS A 73 -5.69 -10.48 4.42
N PHE A 74 -5.91 -11.80 4.45
CA PHE A 74 -4.91 -12.76 4.91
C PHE A 74 -3.97 -13.16 3.77
N PRO A 75 -2.67 -12.82 3.81
CA PRO A 75 -1.73 -13.23 2.77
C PRO A 75 -1.41 -14.72 2.89
N VAL A 76 -1.14 -15.37 1.76
CA VAL A 76 -0.60 -16.73 1.75
C VAL A 76 0.77 -16.74 2.39
N LYS A 77 0.95 -17.63 3.38
CA LYS A 77 2.21 -17.76 4.13
C LYS A 77 3.25 -18.51 3.30
N VAL A 78 4.12 -17.77 2.64
CA VAL A 78 5.26 -18.31 1.90
C VAL A 78 6.50 -18.35 2.81
N LYS A 79 7.16 -19.51 2.90
CA LYS A 79 8.33 -19.70 3.79
C LYS A 79 9.44 -18.71 3.43
N ALA A 80 9.87 -17.91 4.40
CA ALA A 80 10.95 -16.92 4.27
C ALA A 80 10.73 -15.83 3.21
N ALA A 81 9.49 -15.60 2.79
CA ALA A 81 9.15 -14.48 1.90
C ALA A 81 8.80 -13.21 2.68
N SER A 82 9.02 -12.06 2.05
CA SER A 82 8.62 -10.74 2.58
C SER A 82 7.14 -10.41 2.35
N ALA A 83 6.47 -11.11 1.41
CA ALA A 83 5.07 -10.91 1.05
C ALA A 83 4.45 -12.19 0.49
N GLY A 84 3.12 -12.21 0.36
CA GLY A 84 2.35 -13.27 -0.27
C GLY A 84 1.08 -12.70 -0.92
N TRP A 85 0.54 -13.40 -1.91
CA TRP A 85 -0.72 -13.00 -2.53
C TRP A 85 -1.87 -13.17 -1.53
N CYS A 86 -2.94 -12.41 -1.75
CA CYS A 86 -4.10 -12.39 -0.88
C CYS A 86 -5.38 -12.44 -1.72
N ARG A 87 -6.46 -13.00 -1.14
CA ARG A 87 -7.82 -12.77 -1.60
C ARG A 87 -8.49 -11.77 -0.63
N PRO A 88 -8.25 -10.46 -0.80
CA PRO A 88 -8.86 -9.46 0.07
C PRO A 88 -10.36 -9.40 -0.18
N VAL A 89 -11.14 -9.22 0.89
CA VAL A 89 -12.59 -9.06 0.83
C VAL A 89 -13.03 -7.87 1.68
N ALA A 90 -14.06 -7.17 1.20
CA ALA A 90 -14.83 -6.22 1.99
C ALA A 90 -16.03 -6.95 2.60
N ILE A 91 -16.25 -6.77 3.89
CA ILE A 91 -17.33 -7.39 4.66
C ILE A 91 -18.28 -6.27 5.10
N PHE A 92 -19.53 -6.36 4.64
CA PHE A 92 -20.61 -5.48 5.07
C PHE A 92 -21.33 -6.15 6.24
N ARG A 93 -21.68 -5.35 7.25
CA ARG A 93 -22.53 -5.80 8.35
C ARG A 93 -23.94 -5.29 8.09
N ASP A 94 -24.92 -6.14 8.37
CA ASP A 94 -26.35 -5.80 8.31
C ASP A 94 -26.72 -4.71 9.35
#